data_AF-A0A4C1V6D3-F1
#
_entry.id   AF-A0A4C1V6D3-F1
#
_cell.length_a   1.000
_cell.length_b   1.000
_cell.length_c   1.000
_cell.angle_alpha   90.00
_cell.angle_beta   90.00
_cell.angle_gamma   90.00
#
_symmetry.space_group_name_H-M   'P 1'
#
loop_
_entity.id
_entity.type
_entity.pdbx_description
1 polymer ?
#
loop_
_entity_poly.entity_id
_entity_poly.type
_entity_poly.pdbx_seq_one_letter_code
_entity_poly.pdbx_strand_id
1 'polypeptide(L)'
;MVLPDNDAYLDINSSMKLPPITKEHITLYFLQFHKNPNDGKSLYEARFLHILRAAFIGDSCYFKGYVKASMKRIMYEANVKLSIKGEILECNCECVAGSGVSAHCKHVAVVLCGLENFINDKILLKTEAPTEKLQTFHMPKKVFTGSPLKAHKLPSKRKSIENIVFEPYKKRINVQEYTQKVRNIILNCKSQMPFKQLWACKSISIENDHDYCRLVTNQIFEQLELNTLSLNRIQEIERETLRERKS
;
A
#
# COMPACT_ATOMS: atom_id res chain seq x y z
N MET A 1 -15.45 22.81 -4.89
CA MET A 1 -14.02 23.10 -4.72
C MET A 1 -13.31 22.60 -5.95
N VAL A 2 -12.63 23.51 -6.65
CA VAL A 2 -11.75 23.13 -7.76
C VAL A 2 -10.43 22.66 -7.16
N LEU A 3 -10.07 21.41 -7.44
CA LEU A 3 -8.85 20.80 -6.90
C LEU A 3 -7.69 21.00 -7.88
N PRO A 4 -6.47 21.20 -7.36
CA PRO A 4 -5.23 21.00 -8.11
C PRO A 4 -5.16 19.63 -8.80
N ASP A 5 -4.34 19.52 -9.83
CA ASP A 5 -3.94 18.23 -10.37
C ASP A 5 -3.23 17.38 -9.29
N ASN A 6 -3.39 16.07 -9.35
CA ASN A 6 -2.84 15.15 -8.35
C ASN A 6 -1.31 15.21 -8.29
N ASP A 7 -0.66 15.50 -9.42
CA ASP A 7 0.81 15.60 -9.52
C ASP A 7 1.37 16.84 -8.81
N ALA A 8 0.54 17.86 -8.56
CA ALA A 8 0.95 19.04 -7.80
C ALA A 8 1.07 18.79 -6.29
N TYR A 9 0.55 17.67 -5.79
CA TYR A 9 0.58 17.33 -4.37
C TYR A 9 1.90 16.67 -3.97
N LEU A 10 2.50 17.17 -2.89
CA LEU A 10 3.71 16.60 -2.28
C LEU A 10 3.39 16.12 -0.87
N ASP A 11 4.08 15.06 -0.44
CA ASP A 11 3.99 14.60 0.94
C ASP A 11 4.50 15.68 1.89
N ILE A 12 3.74 15.93 2.96
CA ILE A 12 4.11 16.94 3.94
C ILE A 12 5.38 16.49 4.67
N ASN A 13 6.38 17.37 4.69
CA ASN A 13 7.63 17.18 5.41
C ASN A 13 7.99 18.41 6.25
N SER A 14 8.98 18.27 7.14
CA SER A 14 9.35 19.31 8.11
C SER A 14 9.91 20.59 7.47
N SER A 15 10.41 20.50 6.23
CA SER A 15 10.96 21.64 5.49
C SER A 15 9.91 22.50 4.80
N MET A 16 8.68 21.97 4.62
CA MET A 16 7.59 22.71 3.98
C MET A 16 7.07 23.83 4.88
N LYS A 17 7.00 25.04 4.32
CA LYS A 17 6.39 26.21 4.97
C LYS A 17 4.87 26.14 4.79
N LEU A 18 4.19 25.55 5.76
CA LEU A 18 2.73 25.48 5.76
C LEU A 18 2.12 26.77 6.35
N PRO A 19 0.93 27.18 5.89
CA PRO A 19 0.19 28.29 6.50
C PRO A 19 -0.12 27.99 7.97
N PRO A 20 -0.02 29.00 8.87
CA PRO A 20 -0.18 28.79 10.30
C PRO A 20 -1.65 28.52 10.66
N ILE A 21 -1.97 27.31 11.10
CA ILE A 21 -3.31 26.95 11.60
C ILE A 21 -3.28 26.67 13.09
N THR A 22 -4.24 27.22 13.84
CA THR A 22 -4.36 27.05 15.28
C THR A 22 -5.65 26.33 15.64
N LYS A 23 -5.74 25.82 16.87
CA LYS A 23 -6.97 25.20 17.40
C LYS A 23 -8.16 26.15 17.36
N GLU A 24 -7.91 27.45 17.52
CA GLU A 24 -8.94 28.49 17.44
C GLU A 24 -9.54 28.57 16.03
N HIS A 25 -8.71 28.59 14.98
CA HIS A 25 -9.20 28.58 13.59
C HIS A 25 -10.09 27.37 13.31
N ILE A 26 -9.68 26.18 13.77
CA ILE A 26 -10.46 24.95 13.62
C ILE A 26 -11.79 25.06 14.37
N THR A 27 -11.74 25.47 15.64
CA THR A 27 -12.94 25.58 16.48
C THR A 27 -13.94 26.58 15.91
N LEU A 28 -13.48 27.76 15.48
CA LEU A 28 -14.32 28.78 14.85
C LEU A 28 -14.99 28.26 13.57
N TYR A 29 -14.27 27.51 12.72
CA TYR A 29 -14.84 26.91 11.52
C TYR A 29 -15.97 25.93 11.85
N PHE A 30 -15.79 25.00 12.79
CA PHE A 30 -16.84 24.03 13.13
C PHE A 30 -18.01 24.65 13.90
N LEU A 31 -17.78 25.69 14.70
CA LEU A 31 -18.83 26.41 15.42
C LEU A 31 -19.83 27.07 14.47
N GLN A 32 -19.39 27.56 13.30
CA GLN A 32 -20.28 28.11 12.26
C GLN A 32 -21.33 27.10 11.77
N PHE A 33 -21.05 25.79 11.88
CA PHE A 33 -21.94 24.71 11.47
C PHE A 33 -22.59 23.99 12.67
N HIS A 34 -22.48 24.55 13.88
CA HIS A 34 -22.96 23.93 15.13
C HIS A 34 -22.40 22.50 15.34
N LYS A 35 -21.14 22.28 14.98
CA LYS A 35 -20.44 21.00 15.16
C LYS A 35 -19.31 21.14 16.17
N ASN A 36 -19.03 20.05 16.88
CA ASN A 36 -17.93 19.96 17.81
C ASN A 36 -16.72 19.27 17.14
N PRO A 37 -15.53 19.90 17.06
CA PRO A 37 -14.34 19.29 16.47
C PRO A 37 -13.75 18.13 17.29
N ASN A 38 -14.15 17.96 18.56
CA ASN A 38 -13.60 16.92 19.45
C ASN A 38 -13.77 15.49 18.91
N ASP A 39 -14.86 15.25 18.18
CA ASP A 39 -15.11 13.96 17.53
C ASP A 39 -14.05 13.64 16.45
N GLY A 40 -13.53 14.66 15.77
CA GLY A 40 -12.43 14.50 14.82
C GLY A 40 -11.09 14.32 15.53
N LYS A 41 -10.90 15.03 16.65
CA LYS A 41 -9.68 14.92 17.46
C LYS A 41 -9.47 13.50 17.99
N SER A 42 -10.52 12.86 18.52
CA SER A 42 -10.44 11.48 19.02
C SER A 42 -10.09 10.48 17.90
N LEU A 43 -10.62 10.66 16.69
CA LEU A 43 -10.26 9.85 15.53
C LEU A 43 -8.81 10.09 15.08
N TYR A 44 -8.32 11.32 15.16
CA TYR A 44 -6.93 11.64 14.84
C TYR A 44 -5.96 10.98 15.84
N GLU A 45 -6.24 11.09 17.14
CA GLU A 45 -5.46 10.42 18.21
C GLU A 45 -5.46 8.90 18.05
N ALA A 46 -6.56 8.33 17.55
CA ALA A 46 -6.67 6.90 17.22
C ALA A 46 -6.02 6.50 15.86
N ARG A 47 -5.21 7.38 15.24
CA ARG A 47 -4.41 7.12 14.02
C ARG A 47 -5.23 6.79 12.76
N PHE A 48 -6.42 7.39 12.62
CA PHE A 48 -7.28 7.20 11.43
C PHE A 48 -6.79 7.92 10.17
N LEU A 49 -5.89 8.89 10.30
CA LEU A 49 -5.26 9.57 9.17
C LEU A 49 -4.22 8.64 8.53
N HIS A 50 -4.32 8.37 7.23
CA HIS A 50 -3.36 7.51 6.54
C HIS A 50 -2.25 8.31 5.86
N ILE A 51 -2.63 9.28 5.03
CA ILE A 51 -1.74 10.10 4.22
C ILE A 51 -2.22 11.54 4.31
N LEU A 52 -1.27 12.49 4.28
CA LEU A 52 -1.55 13.91 4.22
C LEU A 52 -0.54 14.57 3.27
N ARG A 53 -1.06 15.19 2.20
CA ARG A 53 -0.29 15.85 1.15
C ARG A 53 -0.69 17.31 1.04
N ALA A 54 0.24 18.14 0.58
CA ALA A 54 0.03 19.57 0.37
C ALA A 54 0.43 19.97 -1.05
N ALA A 55 -0.31 20.92 -1.62
CA ALA A 55 -0.02 21.59 -2.89
C ALA A 55 -0.14 23.10 -2.69
N PHE A 56 0.76 23.88 -3.29
CA PHE A 56 0.72 25.34 -3.25
C PHE A 56 0.36 25.86 -4.63
N ILE A 57 -0.74 26.61 -4.72
CA ILE A 57 -1.16 27.27 -5.96
C ILE A 57 -1.47 28.72 -5.67
N GLY A 58 -0.62 29.61 -6.18
CA GLY A 58 -0.73 31.05 -5.94
C GLY A 58 -0.77 31.35 -4.44
N ASP A 59 -1.80 32.08 -4.01
CA ASP A 59 -1.98 32.50 -2.63
C ASP A 59 -2.79 31.52 -1.76
N SER A 60 -2.96 30.28 -2.21
CA SER A 60 -3.71 29.24 -1.51
C SER A 60 -2.90 27.96 -1.36
N CYS A 61 -3.05 27.32 -0.20
CA CYS A 61 -2.49 26.02 0.08
C CYS A 61 -3.62 24.98 0.12
N TYR A 62 -3.47 23.90 -0.64
CA TYR A 62 -4.42 22.81 -0.73
C TYR A 62 -3.86 21.59 -0.02
N PHE A 63 -4.68 20.97 0.81
CA PHE A 63 -4.34 19.78 1.56
C PHE A 63 -5.25 18.64 1.14
N LYS A 64 -4.65 17.48 0.96
CA LYS A 64 -5.34 16.23 0.63
C LYS A 64 -4.99 15.20 1.68
N GLY A 65 -5.99 14.81 2.46
CA GLY A 65 -5.88 13.81 3.50
C GLY A 65 -6.69 12.57 3.18
N TYR A 66 -6.10 11.39 3.34
CA TYR A 66 -6.82 10.12 3.26
C TYR A 66 -7.12 9.63 4.67
N VAL A 67 -8.41 9.54 5.02
CA VAL A 67 -8.86 9.20 6.36
C VAL A 67 -9.66 7.90 6.34
N LYS A 68 -9.34 6.96 7.23
CA LYS A 68 -10.10 5.72 7.38
C LYS A 68 -11.49 5.99 7.96
N ALA A 69 -12.48 5.27 7.46
CA ALA A 69 -13.80 5.25 8.09
C ALA A 69 -13.74 4.47 9.41
N SER A 70 -14.40 4.98 10.47
CA SER A 70 -14.39 4.35 11.80
C SER A 70 -14.88 2.90 11.82
N MET A 71 -15.95 2.60 11.06
CA MET A 71 -16.63 1.30 11.11
C MET A 71 -16.54 0.49 9.80
N LYS A 72 -15.90 1.06 8.76
CA LYS A 72 -15.86 0.44 7.43
C LYS A 72 -14.40 0.30 7.00
N ARG A 73 -14.10 -0.74 6.21
CA ARG A 73 -12.79 -0.91 5.56
C ARG A 73 -12.69 -0.03 4.31
N ILE A 74 -13.05 1.24 4.44
CA ILE A 74 -13.08 2.23 3.37
C ILE A 74 -12.26 3.44 3.85
N MET A 75 -11.62 4.12 2.92
CA MET A 75 -10.93 5.38 3.15
C MET A 75 -11.66 6.47 2.38
N TYR A 76 -11.80 7.63 2.99
CA TYR A 76 -12.36 8.81 2.35
C TYR A 76 -11.25 9.80 2.07
N GLU A 77 -11.30 10.40 0.88
CA GLU A 77 -10.51 11.58 0.58
C GLU A 77 -11.17 12.81 1.21
N ALA A 78 -10.39 13.56 2.01
CA ALA A 78 -10.78 14.81 2.62
C ALA A 78 -9.80 15.89 2.17
N ASN A 79 -10.33 16.90 1.49
CA ASN A 79 -9.58 17.99 0.91
C ASN A 79 -9.89 19.30 1.65
N VAL A 80 -8.86 20.10 1.93
CA VAL A 80 -8.95 21.37 2.65
C VAL A 80 -8.16 22.44 1.91
N LYS A 81 -8.74 23.60 1.70
CA LYS A 81 -8.08 24.77 1.12
C LYS A 81 -7.89 25.83 2.20
N LEU A 82 -6.64 26.20 2.45
CA LEU A 82 -6.26 27.25 3.37
C LEU A 82 -5.72 28.47 2.61
N SER A 83 -6.01 29.66 3.14
CA SER A 83 -5.31 30.90 2.80
C SER A 83 -3.87 30.86 3.36
N ILE A 84 -2.95 31.65 2.79
CA ILE A 84 -1.60 31.85 3.37
C ILE A 84 -1.66 32.29 4.84
N LYS A 85 -2.72 33.00 5.24
CA LYS A 85 -2.93 33.44 6.63
C LYS A 85 -3.42 32.34 7.58
N GLY A 86 -3.73 31.14 7.08
CA GLY A 86 -4.25 30.03 7.88
C GLY A 86 -5.77 29.95 7.99
N GLU A 87 -6.50 30.84 7.31
CA GLU A 87 -7.96 30.79 7.24
C GLU A 87 -8.44 29.61 6.39
N ILE A 88 -9.45 28.89 6.88
CA ILE A 88 -10.07 27.77 6.17
C ILE A 88 -11.07 28.34 5.16
N LEU A 89 -10.76 28.21 3.87
CA LEU A 89 -11.58 28.78 2.78
C LEU A 89 -12.64 27.79 2.31
N GLU A 90 -12.23 26.59 1.93
CA GLU A 90 -13.10 25.54 1.39
C GLU A 90 -12.67 24.18 1.92
N CYS A 91 -13.65 23.31 2.18
CA CYS A 91 -13.42 21.93 2.59
C CYS A 91 -14.34 21.02 1.78
N ASN A 92 -13.83 19.87 1.36
CA ASN A 92 -14.59 18.83 0.69
C ASN A 92 -14.22 17.47 1.27
N CYS A 93 -15.18 16.57 1.41
CA CYS A 93 -14.88 15.18 1.70
C CYS A 93 -15.81 14.25 0.93
N GLU A 94 -15.27 13.13 0.48
CA GLU A 94 -15.99 12.10 -0.26
C GLU A 94 -17.13 11.44 0.54
N CYS A 95 -17.08 11.49 1.88
CA CYS A 95 -18.15 10.92 2.69
C CYS A 95 -19.48 11.67 2.48
N VAL A 96 -20.60 10.97 2.69
CA VAL A 96 -21.97 11.52 2.53
C VAL A 96 -22.18 12.80 3.35
N ALA A 97 -21.65 12.85 4.58
CA ALA A 97 -21.78 14.02 5.46
C ALA A 97 -20.85 15.19 5.09
N GLY A 98 -19.90 14.98 4.17
CA GLY A 98 -18.91 15.97 3.75
C GLY A 98 -19.00 16.33 2.27
N SER A 99 -20.05 15.89 1.59
CA SER A 99 -20.29 16.21 0.18
C SER A 99 -20.64 17.70 0.06
N GLY A 100 -19.69 18.52 -0.37
CA GLY A 100 -19.86 19.98 -0.50
C GLY A 100 -18.55 20.76 -0.52
N VAL A 101 -18.65 22.09 -0.57
CA VAL A 101 -17.51 23.02 -0.51
C VAL A 101 -17.23 23.57 0.89
N SER A 102 -18.15 23.33 1.82
CA SER A 102 -18.08 23.69 3.23
C SER A 102 -18.26 22.45 4.11
N ALA A 103 -17.48 21.41 3.80
CA ALA A 103 -17.56 20.13 4.48
C ALA A 103 -17.10 20.23 5.94
N HIS A 104 -17.95 19.81 6.86
CA HIS A 104 -17.73 19.87 8.32
C HIS A 104 -17.89 18.47 8.96
N CYS A 105 -17.49 17.44 8.22
CA CYS A 105 -17.53 16.05 8.70
C CYS A 105 -16.33 15.75 9.62
N LYS A 106 -16.41 14.63 10.34
CA LYS A 106 -15.33 14.18 11.24
C LYS A 106 -14.00 13.94 10.50
N HIS A 107 -14.02 13.55 9.23
CA HIS A 107 -12.80 13.34 8.44
C HIS A 107 -12.07 14.65 8.14
N VAL A 108 -12.80 15.72 7.84
CA VAL A 108 -12.20 17.07 7.68
C VAL A 108 -11.59 17.52 9.01
N ALA A 109 -12.26 17.28 10.13
CA ALA A 109 -11.72 17.57 11.45
C ALA A 109 -10.41 16.81 11.73
N VAL A 110 -10.32 15.53 11.35
CA VAL A 110 -9.08 14.73 11.46
C VAL A 110 -7.93 15.36 10.66
N VAL A 111 -8.20 15.78 9.42
CA VAL A 111 -7.18 16.44 8.57
C VAL A 111 -6.69 17.74 9.20
N LEU A 112 -7.61 18.59 9.68
CA LEU A 112 -7.29 19.86 10.32
C LEU A 112 -6.50 19.67 11.63
N CYS A 113 -6.89 18.71 12.47
CA CYS A 113 -6.12 18.34 13.67
C CYS A 113 -4.72 17.81 13.32
N GLY A 114 -4.60 17.02 12.25
CA GLY A 114 -3.31 16.55 11.75
C GLY A 114 -2.41 17.69 11.28
N LEU A 115 -2.98 18.69 10.60
CA LEU A 115 -2.25 19.88 10.17
C LEU A 115 -1.77 20.72 11.35
N GLU A 116 -2.64 20.96 12.34
CA GLU A 116 -2.31 21.73 13.55
C GLU A 116 -1.17 21.07 14.33
N ASN A 117 -1.27 19.77 14.62
CA ASN A 117 -0.20 19.03 15.29
C ASN A 117 1.10 19.01 14.48
N PHE A 118 1.02 18.89 13.15
CA PHE A 118 2.22 18.91 12.32
C PHE A 118 2.88 20.30 12.27
N ILE A 119 2.10 21.38 12.28
CA ILE A 119 2.65 22.73 12.28
C ILE A 119 3.35 23.04 13.61
N ASN A 120 2.72 22.67 14.72
CA ASN A 120 3.21 22.95 16.07
C ASN A 120 4.34 22.01 16.50
N ASP A 121 4.11 20.70 16.42
CA ASP A 121 5.01 19.70 16.98
C ASP A 121 5.88 19.00 15.93
N LYS A 122 5.62 19.22 14.64
CA LYS A 122 6.24 18.48 13.52
C LYS A 122 6.00 16.97 13.58
N ILE A 123 4.93 16.56 14.28
CA ILE A 123 4.51 15.17 14.45
C ILE A 123 3.17 14.97 13.73
N LEU A 124 3.10 13.91 12.93
CA LEU A 124 1.87 13.49 12.25
C LEU A 124 1.49 12.07 12.68
N LEU A 125 0.35 11.91 13.35
CA LEU A 125 -0.16 10.61 13.79
C LEU A 125 -0.83 9.89 12.62
N LYS A 126 -0.03 9.16 11.85
CA LYS A 126 -0.50 8.34 10.73
C LYS A 126 -0.91 6.95 11.21
N THR A 127 -1.76 6.29 10.41
CA THR A 127 -2.04 4.87 10.51
C THR A 127 -0.71 4.12 10.48
N GLU A 128 -0.55 3.20 11.43
CA GLU A 128 0.67 2.43 11.54
C GLU A 128 0.92 1.56 10.30
N ALA A 129 2.15 1.60 9.81
CA ALA A 129 2.58 0.68 8.77
C ALA A 129 2.74 -0.74 9.37
N PRO A 130 2.51 -1.82 8.60
CA PRO A 130 2.69 -3.18 9.08
C PRO A 130 4.08 -3.47 9.64
N THR A 131 5.10 -2.73 9.18
CA THR A 131 6.50 -2.83 9.61
C THR A 131 6.83 -2.04 10.87
N GLU A 132 5.97 -1.10 11.30
CA GLU A 132 6.16 -0.35 12.55
C GLU A 132 5.83 -1.21 13.77
N LYS A 133 4.94 -2.20 13.60
CA LYS A 133 4.66 -3.22 14.61
C LYS A 133 5.57 -4.42 14.39
N LEU A 134 6.32 -4.80 15.43
CA LEU A 134 7.12 -6.00 15.41
C LEU A 134 6.23 -7.21 15.07
N GLN A 135 6.61 -7.97 14.04
CA GLN A 135 5.86 -9.13 13.59
C GLN A 135 5.77 -10.19 14.70
N THR A 136 4.55 -10.46 15.20
CA THR A 136 4.33 -11.38 16.33
C THR A 136 4.21 -12.85 15.94
N PHE A 137 4.12 -13.18 14.64
CA PHE A 137 3.93 -14.56 14.16
C PHE A 137 5.05 -15.54 14.56
N HIS A 138 6.28 -15.03 14.79
CA HIS A 138 7.42 -15.83 15.24
C HIS A 138 7.72 -15.68 16.74
N MET A 139 6.88 -14.98 17.48
CA MET A 139 7.05 -14.84 18.92
C MET A 139 6.55 -16.12 19.61
N PRO A 140 7.40 -16.88 20.31
CA PRO A 140 6.94 -18.05 21.04
C PRO A 140 5.91 -17.61 22.08
N LYS A 141 4.75 -18.27 22.13
CA LYS A 141 3.64 -17.96 23.04
C LYS A 141 4.04 -17.95 24.53
N LYS A 142 5.17 -18.57 24.86
CA LYS A 142 5.78 -18.59 26.18
C LYS A 142 7.24 -18.23 26.02
N VAL A 143 7.74 -17.34 26.87
CA VAL A 143 9.18 -17.07 26.98
C VAL A 143 9.86 -18.38 27.36
N PHE A 144 10.78 -18.85 26.53
CA PHE A 144 11.58 -20.03 26.86
C PHE A 144 12.54 -19.66 27.99
N THR A 145 12.22 -20.09 29.21
CA THR A 145 13.04 -19.86 30.42
C THR A 145 14.13 -20.93 30.62
N GLY A 146 14.20 -21.91 29.72
CA GLY A 146 15.21 -22.96 29.76
C GLY A 146 16.57 -22.50 29.22
N SER A 147 17.65 -23.16 29.64
CA SER A 147 18.94 -23.04 28.95
C SER A 147 18.86 -23.69 27.57
N PRO A 148 19.60 -23.18 26.56
CA PRO A 148 19.65 -23.78 25.23
C PRO A 148 19.99 -25.27 25.32
N LEU A 149 19.13 -26.13 24.76
CA LEU A 149 19.39 -27.57 24.70
C LEU A 149 20.49 -27.83 23.68
N LYS A 150 21.59 -28.45 24.12
CA LYS A 150 22.64 -28.95 23.21
C LYS A 150 22.03 -30.00 22.28
N ALA A 151 22.43 -30.01 21.00
CA ALA A 151 21.83 -30.84 19.96
C ALA A 151 21.72 -32.34 20.33
N HIS A 152 22.72 -32.91 21.03
CA HIS A 152 22.72 -34.31 21.47
C HIS A 152 21.70 -34.64 22.57
N LYS A 153 21.13 -33.63 23.24
CA LYS A 153 20.08 -33.80 24.26
C LYS A 153 18.67 -33.57 23.70
N LEU A 154 18.53 -33.27 22.41
CA LEU A 154 17.22 -33.16 21.80
C LEU A 154 16.58 -34.54 21.73
N PRO A 155 15.35 -34.72 22.26
CA PRO A 155 14.69 -36.01 22.21
C PRO A 155 14.44 -36.39 20.75
N SER A 156 14.98 -37.52 20.31
CA SER A 156 14.66 -38.10 19.01
C SER A 156 13.18 -38.50 19.01
N LYS A 157 12.32 -37.65 18.43
CA LYS A 157 10.89 -37.95 18.27
C LYS A 157 10.61 -39.08 17.27
N ARG A 158 11.62 -39.55 16.55
CA ARG A 158 11.48 -40.70 15.66
C ARG A 158 11.85 -41.94 16.47
N LYS A 159 10.90 -42.86 16.65
CA LYS A 159 11.24 -44.28 16.81
C LYS A 159 12.26 -44.58 15.72
N SER A 160 13.36 -45.25 16.05
CA SER A 160 14.29 -45.77 15.05
C SER A 160 13.50 -46.65 14.10
N ILE A 161 12.98 -46.07 13.02
CA ILE A 161 12.49 -46.83 11.89
C ILE A 161 13.78 -47.25 11.22
N GLU A 162 14.28 -48.43 11.61
CA GLU A 162 15.57 -49.00 11.17
C GLU A 162 15.65 -49.12 9.64
N ASN A 163 14.54 -48.95 8.93
CA ASN A 163 14.41 -49.09 7.49
C ASN A 163 13.76 -47.88 6.78
N ILE A 164 14.07 -46.63 7.15
CA ILE A 164 13.78 -45.51 6.23
C ILE A 164 14.86 -45.48 5.16
N VAL A 165 14.65 -46.25 4.09
CA VAL A 165 15.33 -45.99 2.81
C VAL A 165 14.68 -44.73 2.25
N PHE A 166 15.23 -43.56 2.60
CA PHE A 166 14.86 -42.31 1.97
C PHE A 166 15.47 -42.28 0.57
N GLU A 167 14.75 -42.85 -0.40
CA GLU A 167 15.00 -42.60 -1.82
C GLU A 167 14.17 -41.37 -2.22
N PRO A 168 14.76 -40.15 -2.29
CA PRO A 168 14.01 -38.93 -2.61
C PRO A 168 13.35 -38.95 -3.99
N TYR A 169 13.70 -39.91 -4.85
CA TYR A 169 13.21 -40.02 -6.22
C TYR A 169 12.91 -41.47 -6.59
N LYS A 170 11.75 -41.73 -7.22
CA LYS A 170 11.52 -42.99 -7.92
C LYS A 170 12.50 -43.09 -9.09
N LYS A 171 13.27 -44.19 -9.17
CA LYS A 171 14.38 -44.39 -10.14
C LYS A 171 14.01 -44.26 -11.63
N ARG A 172 12.74 -44.22 -12.00
CA ARG A 172 12.29 -43.97 -13.38
C ARG A 172 11.05 -43.10 -13.38
N ILE A 173 11.25 -41.82 -13.63
CA ILE A 173 10.18 -40.91 -14.01
C ILE A 173 10.09 -40.99 -15.54
N ASN A 174 8.91 -41.32 -16.08
CA ASN A 174 8.69 -41.24 -17.52
C ASN A 174 8.75 -39.76 -17.94
N VAL A 175 9.89 -39.33 -18.46
CA VAL A 175 10.21 -37.91 -18.75
C VAL A 175 9.22 -37.33 -19.76
N GLN A 176 8.69 -38.16 -20.67
CA GLN A 176 7.75 -37.73 -21.69
C GLN A 176 6.42 -37.19 -21.11
N GLU A 177 5.94 -37.76 -19.99
CA GLU A 177 4.66 -37.38 -19.38
C GLU A 177 4.83 -36.56 -18.09
N TYR A 178 6.05 -36.45 -17.55
CA TYR A 178 6.31 -35.78 -16.28
C TYR A 178 5.75 -34.36 -16.24
N THR A 179 5.98 -33.59 -17.32
CA THR A 179 5.51 -32.20 -17.44
C THR A 179 3.98 -32.12 -17.43
N GLN A 180 3.28 -33.04 -18.13
CA GLN A 180 1.81 -33.07 -18.15
C GLN A 180 1.23 -33.52 -16.81
N LYS A 181 1.87 -34.48 -16.13
CA LYS A 181 1.43 -35.00 -14.84
C LYS A 181 1.59 -33.95 -13.74
N VAL A 182 2.73 -33.25 -13.71
CA VAL A 182 2.97 -32.11 -12.81
C VAL A 182 1.99 -30.97 -13.12
N ARG A 183 1.76 -30.66 -14.40
CA ARG A 183 0.78 -29.65 -14.84
C ARG A 183 -0.63 -29.97 -14.32
N ASN A 184 -1.10 -31.20 -14.48
CA ASN A 184 -2.43 -31.61 -14.01
C ASN A 184 -2.55 -31.57 -12.48
N ILE A 185 -1.50 -31.97 -11.75
CA ILE A 185 -1.49 -31.89 -10.28
C ILE A 185 -1.58 -30.42 -9.82
N ILE A 186 -0.86 -29.51 -10.48
CA ILE A 186 -0.80 -28.12 -10.07
C ILE A 186 -2.06 -27.33 -10.50
N LEU A 187 -2.60 -27.61 -11.68
CA LEU A 187 -3.88 -27.04 -12.12
C LEU A 187 -5.03 -27.48 -11.20
N ASN A 188 -5.04 -28.74 -10.77
CA ASN A 188 -6.07 -29.26 -9.86
C ASN A 188 -5.79 -28.98 -8.39
N CYS A 189 -4.61 -28.44 -8.05
CA CYS A 189 -4.30 -28.03 -6.69
C CYS A 189 -5.07 -26.74 -6.36
N LYS A 190 -5.90 -26.79 -5.32
CA LYS A 190 -6.61 -25.65 -4.72
C LYS A 190 -5.64 -24.72 -3.94
N SER A 191 -4.54 -24.33 -4.56
CA SER A 191 -3.55 -23.41 -4.02
C SER A 191 -3.65 -22.06 -4.73
N GLN A 192 -3.53 -20.97 -3.96
CA GLN A 192 -3.45 -19.59 -4.47
C GLN A 192 -2.00 -19.14 -4.72
N MET A 193 -1.03 -20.06 -4.68
CA MET A 193 0.36 -19.67 -4.83
C MET A 193 0.73 -19.25 -6.27
N PRO A 194 1.68 -18.30 -6.41
CA PRO A 194 2.05 -17.66 -7.68
C PRO A 194 2.80 -18.57 -8.67
N PHE A 195 3.18 -19.80 -8.30
CA PHE A 195 3.86 -20.73 -9.24
C PHE A 195 3.00 -21.08 -10.47
N LYS A 196 1.68 -20.81 -10.43
CA LYS A 196 0.79 -20.88 -11.61
C LYS A 196 1.18 -19.89 -12.72
N GLN A 197 1.88 -18.80 -12.39
CA GLN A 197 2.35 -17.78 -13.33
C GLN A 197 3.65 -18.16 -14.07
N LEU A 198 4.37 -19.20 -13.62
CA LEU A 198 5.66 -19.60 -14.18
C LEU A 198 5.57 -20.47 -15.44
N TRP A 199 4.38 -20.92 -15.83
CA TRP A 199 4.19 -21.63 -17.10
C TRP A 199 3.70 -20.68 -18.16
N ALA A 200 4.37 -20.73 -19.33
CA ALA A 200 4.14 -19.93 -20.54
C ALA A 200 2.79 -19.21 -20.49
N CYS A 201 2.84 -17.99 -19.95
CA CYS A 201 1.72 -17.08 -19.92
C CYS A 201 1.29 -16.95 -21.38
N LYS A 202 0.10 -17.44 -21.74
CA LYS A 202 -0.56 -16.90 -22.93
C LYS A 202 -0.59 -15.41 -22.66
N SER A 203 -0.01 -14.59 -23.54
CA SER A 203 0.07 -13.12 -23.38
C SER A 203 -1.27 -12.47 -23.02
N ILE A 204 -2.37 -13.14 -23.39
CA ILE A 204 -3.75 -12.84 -23.03
C ILE A 204 -4.03 -12.84 -21.51
N SER A 205 -3.31 -13.62 -20.69
CA SER A 205 -3.57 -13.68 -19.24
C SER A 205 -3.13 -12.43 -18.47
N ILE A 206 -2.33 -11.55 -19.09
CA ILE A 206 -1.99 -10.23 -18.53
C ILE A 206 -3.22 -9.32 -18.56
N GLU A 207 -4.13 -9.51 -19.52
CA GLU A 207 -5.33 -8.69 -19.72
C GLU A 207 -6.33 -8.83 -18.56
N ASN A 208 -6.43 -10.02 -17.97
CA ASN A 208 -7.39 -10.32 -16.90
C ASN A 208 -6.85 -10.06 -15.49
N ASP A 209 -5.53 -9.87 -15.32
CA ASP A 209 -4.94 -9.59 -14.00
C ASP A 209 -5.05 -8.10 -13.62
N HIS A 210 -5.39 -7.25 -14.59
CA HIS A 210 -5.48 -5.79 -14.46
C HIS A 210 -6.82 -5.24 -14.99
N ASP A 211 -7.94 -5.78 -14.48
CA ASP A 211 -9.32 -5.33 -14.74
C ASP A 211 -9.58 -3.83 -14.43
N TYR A 212 -8.62 -3.12 -13.83
CA TYR A 212 -8.75 -1.70 -13.48
C TYR A 212 -8.21 -0.75 -14.56
N CYS A 213 -7.43 -1.24 -15.53
CA CYS A 213 -6.87 -0.41 -16.60
C CYS A 213 -7.71 -0.53 -17.86
N ARG A 214 -8.67 0.40 -18.02
CA ARG A 214 -9.48 0.61 -19.22
C ARG A 214 -8.67 1.15 -20.42
N LEU A 215 -7.40 0.78 -20.55
CA LEU A 215 -6.54 1.22 -21.65
C LEU A 215 -6.61 0.20 -22.78
N VAL A 216 -6.93 0.71 -23.96
CA VAL A 216 -7.01 -0.04 -25.21
C VAL A 216 -5.63 -0.62 -25.50
N THR A 217 -5.59 -1.96 -25.50
CA THR A 217 -4.46 -2.89 -25.65
C THR A 217 -3.27 -2.44 -26.51
N ASN A 218 -3.49 -1.66 -27.56
CA ASN A 218 -2.43 -1.33 -28.53
C ASN A 218 -1.40 -0.32 -28.01
N GLN A 219 -1.75 0.58 -27.09
CA GLN A 219 -0.84 1.64 -26.66
C GLN A 219 0.36 1.12 -25.85
N ILE A 220 0.17 0.07 -25.03
CA ILE A 220 1.28 -0.51 -24.24
C ILE A 220 2.27 -1.23 -25.16
N PHE A 221 1.78 -1.98 -26.15
CA PHE A 221 2.64 -2.66 -27.11
C PHE A 221 3.35 -1.69 -28.06
N GLU A 222 2.74 -0.55 -28.38
CA GLU A 222 3.38 0.56 -29.10
C GLU A 222 4.42 1.28 -28.24
N GLN A 223 4.11 1.60 -26.97
CA GLN A 223 5.04 2.26 -26.04
C GLN A 223 6.28 1.42 -25.73
N LEU A 224 6.12 0.10 -25.66
CA LEU A 224 7.21 -0.84 -25.41
C LEU A 224 7.89 -1.29 -26.72
N GLU A 225 7.46 -0.76 -27.87
CA GLU A 225 7.95 -1.12 -29.21
C GLU A 225 7.93 -2.64 -29.50
N LEU A 226 7.08 -3.39 -28.80
CA LEU A 226 7.05 -4.86 -28.88
C LEU A 226 6.49 -5.36 -30.22
N ASN A 227 5.74 -4.51 -30.92
CA ASN A 227 5.16 -4.83 -32.24
C ASN A 227 6.20 -4.77 -33.38
N THR A 228 7.36 -4.16 -33.17
CA THR A 228 8.40 -3.96 -34.19
C THR A 228 9.66 -4.80 -33.94
N LEU A 229 9.71 -5.59 -32.86
CA LEU A 229 10.86 -6.42 -32.51
C LEU A 229 11.01 -7.61 -33.46
N SER A 230 12.04 -7.54 -34.32
CA SER A 230 12.48 -8.68 -35.11
C SER A 230 13.26 -9.70 -34.27
N LEU A 231 13.21 -10.98 -34.66
CA LEU A 231 13.95 -12.08 -34.01
C LEU A 231 15.45 -11.79 -33.84
N ASN A 232 16.05 -11.07 -34.79
CA ASN A 232 17.46 -10.69 -34.74
C ASN A 232 17.75 -9.70 -33.61
N ARG A 233 16.84 -8.74 -33.36
CA ARG A 233 17.00 -7.75 -32.29
C ARG A 233 16.90 -8.38 -30.90
N ILE A 234 16.02 -9.39 -30.75
CA ILE A 234 15.88 -10.16 -29.51
C ILE A 234 17.19 -10.89 -29.17
N GLN A 235 17.82 -11.52 -30.17
CA GLN A 235 19.09 -12.23 -29.99
C GLN A 235 20.30 -11.31 -29.74
N GLU A 236 20.24 -10.05 -30.16
CA GLU A 236 21.25 -9.04 -29.80
C GLU A 236 21.12 -8.60 -28.35
N ILE A 237 19.90 -8.28 -27.89
CA ILE A 237 19.64 -7.87 -26.50
C ILE A 237 20.06 -8.97 -25.52
N GLU A 238 19.79 -10.23 -25.86
CA GLU A 238 20.22 -11.38 -25.06
C GLU A 238 21.76 -11.48 -24.98
N ARG A 239 22.47 -11.22 -26.09
CA ARG A 239 23.95 -11.22 -26.10
C ARG A 239 24.55 -10.04 -25.33
N GLU A 240 23.93 -8.86 -25.37
CA GLU A 240 24.37 -7.67 -24.63
C GLU A 240 24.21 -7.87 -23.12
N THR A 241 23.04 -8.33 -22.67
CA THR A 241 22.76 -8.59 -21.24
C THR A 241 23.60 -9.72 -20.65
N LEU A 242 24.00 -10.72 -21.45
CA LEU A 242 24.96 -11.75 -21.03
C LEU A 242 26.39 -11.22 -20.83
N ARG A 243 26.77 -10.11 -21.51
CA ARG A 243 28.09 -9.48 -21.35
C ARG A 243 28.17 -8.62 -20.10
N GLU A 244 27.10 -7.91 -19.74
CA GLU A 244 27.05 -7.08 -18.53
C GLU A 244 27.21 -7.88 -17.23
N ARG A 245 26.84 -9.17 -17.22
CA ARG A 245 27.05 -10.05 -16.05
C ARG A 245 28.49 -10.48 -15.81
N LYS A 246 29.43 -10.12 -16.70
CA LYS A 246 30.85 -10.50 -16.60
C LYS A 246 31.78 -9.36 -16.19
N SER A 247 31.26 -8.17 -15.89
CA SER A 247 31.98 -7.10 -15.18
C SER A 247 31.61 -7.09 -13.70
#